data_AF-E1QT67-F1
#
_entry.id   AF-E1QT67-F1
#
_cell.length_a   1.000
_cell.length_b   1.000
_cell.length_c   1.000
_cell.angle_alpha   90.00
_cell.angle_beta   90.00
_cell.angle_gamma   90.00
#
_symmetry.space_group_name_H-M   'P 1'
#
loop_
_entity.id
_entity.type
_entity.pdbx_description
1 polymer ?
#
loop_
_entity_poly.entity_id
_entity_poly.type
_entity_poly.pdbx_seq_one_letter_code
_entity_poly.pdbx_strand_id
1 'polypeptide(L)' 'MDTTLFIVAWPFYGYTLEGIYVNGTAINYTETPYGSFHAEVLISSNLTITVEFTSTTSNS' A
#
# COMPACT_ATOMS: atom_id res chain seq x y z
N MET A 1 17.74 -10.80 -12.50
CA MET A 1 16.38 -10.90 -13.06
C MET A 1 15.53 -10.10 -12.13
N ASP A 2 14.85 -9.09 -12.65
CA ASP A 2 14.00 -8.24 -11.84
C ASP A 2 12.58 -8.79 -11.91
N THR A 3 11.91 -8.86 -10.75
CA THR A 3 10.51 -9.29 -10.66
C THR A 3 9.67 -8.08 -10.29
N THR A 4 8.61 -7.81 -11.04
CA THR A 4 7.64 -6.79 -10.64
C THR A 4 6.59 -7.42 -9.73
N LEU A 5 6.46 -6.90 -8.52
CA LEU A 5 5.36 -7.22 -7.62
C LEU A 5 4.24 -6.20 -7.80
N PHE A 6 3.02 -6.69 -8.02
CA PHE A 6 1.81 -5.89 -8.04
C PHE A 6 1.07 -6.05 -6.70
N ILE A 7 0.85 -4.94 -6.01
CA ILE A 7 0.18 -4.90 -4.70
C ILE A 7 -1.23 -4.36 -4.90
N VAL A 8 -2.22 -5.08 -4.35
CA VAL A 8 -3.61 -4.64 -4.29
C VAL A 8 -4.03 -4.61 -2.82
N ALA A 9 -4.27 -3.40 -2.31
CA ALA A 9 -4.72 -3.18 -0.94
C ALA A 9 -6.21 -2.79 -0.94
N TRP A 10 -7.03 -3.52 -0.18
CA TRP A 10 -8.42 -3.18 0.09
C TRP A 10 -8.58 -2.92 1.58
N PRO A 11 -8.74 -1.66 2.02
CA PRO A 11 -9.04 -1.37 3.41
C PRO A 11 -10.35 -2.03 3.83
N PHE A 12 -10.40 -2.51 5.07
CA PHE A 12 -11.66 -2.91 5.69
C PHE A 12 -12.55 -1.68 5.95
N TYR A 13 -13.86 -1.87 6.07
CA TYR A 13 -14.79 -0.79 6.39
C TYR A 13 -14.37 -0.04 7.66
N GLY A 14 -14.37 1.30 7.59
CA GLY A 14 -13.90 2.15 8.70
C GLY A 14 -12.39 2.36 8.73
N TYR A 15 -11.65 1.90 7.71
CA TYR A 15 -10.22 2.15 7.54
C TYR A 15 -9.93 2.76 6.16
N THR A 16 -8.83 3.50 6.08
CA THR A 16 -8.24 3.97 4.81
C THR A 16 -6.78 3.55 4.73
N LEU A 17 -6.21 3.55 3.52
CA LEU A 17 -4.78 3.32 3.35
C LEU A 17 -4.00 4.51 3.92
N GLU A 18 -3.09 4.24 4.85
CA GLU A 18 -2.15 5.22 5.38
C GLU A 18 -0.93 5.33 4.46
N GLY A 19 -0.39 4.19 4.03
CA GLY A 19 0.74 4.16 3.12
C GLY A 19 1.18 2.75 2.72
N ILE A 20 1.98 2.69 1.65
CA ILE A 20 2.73 1.51 1.24
C ILE A 20 4.20 1.88 1.32
N TYR A 21 4.99 1.05 1.98
CA TYR A 21 6.41 1.31 2.24
C TYR A 21 7.28 0.18 1.72
N VAL A 22 8.36 0.54 1.03
CA VAL A 22 9.41 -0.40 0.61
C VAL A 22 10.66 -0.06 1.41
N ASN A 23 11.12 -1.00 2.24
CA ASN A 23 12.22 -0.80 3.18
C ASN A 23 12.04 0.47 4.05
N GLY A 24 10.81 0.72 4.49
CA GLY A 24 10.45 1.88 5.32
C GLY A 24 10.30 3.20 4.55
N THR A 25 10.51 3.23 3.23
CA THR A 25 10.27 4.43 2.40
C THR A 25 8.90 4.36 1.74
N ALA A 26 8.09 5.39 1.92
CA ALA A 26 6.77 5.48 1.30
C ALA A 26 6.89 5.52 -0.23
N ILE A 27 6.03 4.76 -0.91
CA ILE A 27 5.94 4.74 -2.37
C ILE A 27 4.60 5.28 -2.86
N ASN A 28 4.55 5.63 -4.14
CA ASN A 28 3.31 6.02 -4.77
C ASN A 28 2.41 4.81 -5.00
N TYR A 29 1.11 5.07 -4.92
CA TYR A 29 0.05 4.14 -5.26
C TYR A 29 -1.07 4.90 -5.96
N THR A 30 -1.98 4.17 -6.59
CA THR A 30 -3.17 4.74 -7.24
C THR A 30 -4.42 4.15 -6.61
N GLU A 31 -5.33 5.01 -6.15
CA GLU A 31 -6.66 4.60 -5.74
C GLU A 31 -7.51 4.24 -6.96
N THR A 32 -8.23 3.14 -6.90
CA THR A 32 -9.15 2.70 -7.94
C THR A 32 -10.58 3.16 -7.65
N PRO A 33 -11.47 3.18 -8.65
CA PRO A 33 -12.86 3.61 -8.45
C PRO A 33 -13.65 2.80 -7.39
N TYR A 34 -13.17 1.64 -6.98
CA TYR A 34 -13.83 0.77 -6.00
C TYR A 34 -13.17 0.83 -4.61
N GLY A 35 -12.30 1.82 -4.35
CA GLY A 35 -11.68 2.05 -3.05
C GLY A 35 -10.49 1.14 -2.74
N SER A 36 -9.97 0.43 -3.74
CA SER A 36 -8.71 -0.31 -3.62
C SER A 36 -7.53 0.56 -4.01
N PHE A 37 -6.33 0.17 -3.58
CA PHE A 37 -5.09 0.87 -3.91
C PHE A 37 -4.13 -0.06 -4.60
N HIS A 38 -3.57 0.39 -5.72
CA HIS A 38 -2.64 -0.36 -6.55
C HIS A 38 -1.25 0.25 -6.50
N ALA A 39 -0.23 -0.59 -6.34
CA ALA A 39 1.17 -0.18 -6.42
C ALA A 39 2.02 -1.25 -7.12
N GLU A 40 3.09 -0.80 -7.76
CA GLU A 40 4.08 -1.67 -8.39
C GLU A 40 5.44 -1.48 -7.74
N VAL A 41 6.12 -2.60 -7.45
CA VAL A 41 7.46 -2.61 -6.86
C VAL A 41 8.38 -3.48 -7.69
N LEU A 42 9.49 -2.92 -8.15
CA LEU A 42 10.55 -3.69 -8.79
C LEU A 42 11.43 -4.35 -7.74
N ILE A 43 11.44 -5.68 -7.70
CA ILE A 43 12.26 -6.49 -6.81
C ILE A 43 13.56 -6.83 -7.51
N SER A 44 14.62 -6.15 -7.11
CA SER A 44 16.01 -6.39 -7.56
C SER A 44 16.91 -6.98 -6.47
N SER A 45 16.44 -7.03 -5.22
CA SER A 45 17.11 -7.60 -4.05
C SER A 45 16.08 -7.93 -2.96
N ASN A 46 16.54 -8.35 -1.77
CA ASN A 46 15.64 -8.55 -0.63
C ASN A 46 15.05 -7.21 -0.18
N LEU A 47 13.72 -7.14 -0.13
CA LEU A 47 12.97 -5.97 0.29
C LEU A 47 11.94 -6.38 1.35
N THR A 48 11.63 -5.47 2.27
CA THR A 48 10.46 -5.56 3.16
C THR A 48 9.39 -4.63 2.63
N ILE A 49 8.16 -5.13 2.54
CA ILE A 49 7.01 -4.35 2.11
C ILE A 49 6.03 -4.26 3.28
N THR A 50 5.68 -3.04 3.66
CA THR A 50 4.69 -2.76 4.70
C THR A 50 3.50 -2.05 4.06
N VAL A 51 2.29 -2.50 4.39
CA VAL A 51 1.03 -1.85 4.01
C VAL A 51 0.32 -1.47 5.30
N GLU A 52 0.11 -0.18 5.52
CA GLU A 52 -0.48 0.34 6.75
C GLU A 52 -1.86 0.93 6.47
N PHE A 53 -2.80 0.67 7.38
CA PHE A 53 -4.15 1.19 7.33
C PHE A 53 -4.44 1.94 8.63
N THR A 54 -5.12 3.07 8.50
CA THR A 54 -5.54 3.88 9.65
C THR A 54 -7.06 3.97 9.73
N SER A 55 -7.58 4.08 10.96
CA SER A 55 -9.03 4.18 11.17
C SER A 55 -9.55 5.51 10.64
N THR A 56 -10.70 5.50 9.95
CA THR A 56 -11.38 6.72 9.49
C THR A 56 -12.16 7.40 10.60
N THR A 57 -12.33 6.77 11.77
CA THR A 57 -12.90 7.45 12.94
C THR A 57 -11.82 8.32 13.58
N SER A 58 -11.77 9.59 13.19
CA SER A 58 -11.09 10.61 13.99
C SER A 58 -11.72 10.63 15.38
N ASN A 59 -10.92 10.35 16.42
CA ASN A 59 -11.32 10.69 17.78
C ASN A 59 -11.59 12.21 17.79
N SER A 60 -12.87 12.56 17.91
CA SER A 60 -13.36 13.93 18.04
C SER A 60 -13.02 14.50 19.41
#